data_AF-A0A453QRF8-F1
#
_entry.id   AF-A0A453QRF8-F1
#
_cell.length_a   1.000
_cell.length_b   1.000
_cell.length_c   1.000
_cell.angle_alpha   90.00
_cell.angle_beta   90.00
_cell.angle_gamma   90.00
#
_symmetry.space_group_name_H-M   'P 1'
#
loop_
_entity.id
_entity.type
_entity.pdbx_description
1 polymer ?
#
loop_
_entity_poly.entity_id
_entity_poly.type
_entity_poly.pdbx_seq_one_letter_code
_entity_poly.pdbx_strand_id
1 'polypeptide(L)'
;MALSYGLSLNNSFVSSIQKQCDLANKIISVERVNQYMDIPSEAAEVIEENRPAPDWPQVGSVELNDLKIRYREDTPLVLHGITCKFQGRDKIGIVGRTGSGKTTLIGALFRLVEPAEGKIIIDSVDISTIGLHDLRSRLGIIPQDPTLFQGTVRYNLDPLGQFSDQQIWEV
;
A
#
# COMPACT_ATOMS: atom_id res chain seq x y z
N MET A 1 -19.79 18.78 62.36
CA MET A 1 -19.86 17.51 61.59
C MET A 1 -20.69 17.65 60.31
N ALA A 2 -21.98 17.99 60.35
CA ALA A 2 -22.83 18.09 59.14
C ALA A 2 -22.33 19.06 58.06
N LEU A 3 -21.83 20.24 58.43
CA LEU A 3 -21.28 21.24 57.48
C LEU A 3 -20.02 20.73 56.74
N SER A 4 -19.13 20.05 57.47
CA SER A 4 -17.91 19.46 56.89
C SER A 4 -18.25 18.36 55.89
N TYR A 5 -19.23 17.51 56.21
CA TYR A 5 -19.74 16.49 55.27
C TYR A 5 -20.43 17.11 54.05
N GLY A 6 -21.21 18.18 54.23
CA GLY A 6 -21.85 18.90 53.12
C GLY A 6 -20.84 19.51 52.14
N LEU A 7 -19.75 20.08 52.64
CA LEU A 7 -18.69 20.63 51.78
C LEU A 7 -17.94 19.52 51.03
N SER A 8 -17.61 18.41 51.68
CA SER A 8 -16.98 17.25 51.02
C SER A 8 -17.85 16.65 49.93
N LEU A 9 -19.16 16.49 50.18
CA LEU A 9 -20.12 15.99 49.19
C LEU A 9 -20.22 16.91 47.97
N ASN A 10 -20.27 18.24 48.18
CA ASN A 10 -20.30 19.21 47.08
C ASN A 10 -19.02 19.11 46.22
N ASN A 11 -17.85 19.05 46.85
CA ASN A 11 -16.58 18.89 46.14
C ASN A 11 -16.52 17.58 45.35
N SER A 12 -17.02 16.47 45.91
CA SER A 12 -17.13 15.20 45.19
C SER A 12 -18.07 15.28 43.99
N PHE A 13 -19.18 16.00 44.12
CA PHE A 13 -20.16 16.16 43.04
C PHE A 13 -19.59 16.96 41.86
N VAL A 14 -18.96 18.11 42.16
CA VAL A 14 -18.28 18.92 41.14
C VAL A 14 -17.18 18.11 40.44
N SER A 15 -16.37 17.37 41.19
CA SER A 15 -15.32 16.52 40.62
C SER A 15 -15.89 15.40 39.73
N SER A 16 -17.02 14.80 40.10
CA SER A 16 -17.67 13.75 39.30
C SER A 16 -18.21 14.29 37.97
N ILE A 17 -18.84 15.47 37.97
CA ILE A 17 -19.31 16.12 36.74
C ILE A 17 -18.12 16.43 35.81
N GLN A 18 -17.05 17.02 36.35
CA GLN A 18 -15.84 17.31 35.58
C GLN A 18 -15.25 16.04 34.97
N LYS A 19 -15.10 14.97 35.76
CA LYS A 19 -14.62 13.66 35.28
C LYS A 19 -15.51 13.07 34.20
N GLN A 20 -16.83 13.25 34.29
CA GLN A 20 -17.76 12.75 33.28
C GLN A 20 -17.64 13.52 31.96
N CYS A 21 -17.50 14.85 32.01
CA CYS A 21 -17.19 15.65 30.82
C CYS A 21 -15.83 15.26 30.21
N ASP A 22 -14.80 15.06 31.04
CA ASP A 22 -13.49 14.62 30.58
C ASP A 22 -13.53 13.23 29.93
N LEU A 23 -14.30 12.29 30.50
CA LEU A 23 -14.48 10.97 29.92
C LEU A 23 -15.22 11.03 28.58
N ALA A 24 -16.26 11.84 28.49
CA ALA A 24 -17.00 12.07 27.25
C ALA A 24 -16.12 12.71 26.16
N ASN A 25 -15.17 13.56 26.52
CA ASN A 25 -14.19 14.08 25.56
C ASN A 25 -13.15 13.02 25.16
N LYS A 26 -12.68 12.19 26.12
CA LYS A 26 -11.68 11.14 25.86
C LYS A 26 -12.22 9.99 25.02
N ILE A 27 -13.51 9.65 25.13
CA ILE A 27 -14.11 8.55 24.35
C ILE A 27 -14.16 8.89 22.85
N ILE A 28 -14.23 10.16 22.47
CA ILE A 28 -14.15 10.60 21.06
C ILE A 28 -12.81 10.17 20.42
N SER A 29 -11.71 10.16 21.19
CA SER A 29 -10.43 9.64 20.71
C SER A 29 -10.48 8.15 20.42
N VAL A 30 -11.20 7.37 21.24
CA VAL A 30 -11.40 5.93 21.01
C VAL A 30 -12.27 5.69 19.78
N GLU A 31 -13.33 6.47 19.62
CA GLU A 31 -14.18 6.43 18.42
C GLU A 31 -13.37 6.68 17.14
N ARG A 32 -12.48 7.68 17.15
CA ARG A 32 -11.60 7.96 16.00
C ARG A 32 -10.66 6.81 15.68
N VAL A 33 -10.08 6.15 16.69
CA VAL A 33 -9.24 4.96 16.46
C VAL A 33 -10.08 3.84 15.86
N ASN A 34 -11.29 3.62 16.39
CA ASN A 34 -12.20 2.59 15.87
C ASN A 34 -12.57 2.84 14.40
N GLN A 35 -12.79 4.10 13.99
CA GLN A 35 -13.06 4.44 12.59
C GLN A 35 -11.95 3.99 11.63
N TYR A 36 -10.68 3.99 12.07
CA TYR A 36 -9.56 3.51 11.25
C TYR A 36 -9.39 1.99 11.26
N MET A 37 -10.03 1.28 12.20
CA MET A 37 -9.94 -0.18 12.26
C MET A 37 -10.81 -0.86 11.19
N ASP A 38 -11.88 -0.18 10.75
CA ASP A 38 -12.88 -0.74 9.83
C ASP A 38 -12.71 -0.26 8.37
N ILE A 39 -11.60 0.41 8.04
CA ILE A 39 -11.34 0.84 6.66
C ILE A 39 -11.00 -0.36 5.76
N PRO A 40 -11.42 -0.35 4.48
CA PRO A 40 -11.01 -1.37 3.53
C PRO A 40 -9.49 -1.44 3.42
N SER A 41 -8.92 -2.60 3.74
CA SER A 41 -7.51 -2.87 3.54
C SER A 41 -7.22 -3.12 2.06
N GLU A 42 -5.96 -2.91 1.67
CA GLU A 42 -5.43 -3.44 0.41
C GLU A 42 -5.51 -4.99 0.40
N ALA A 43 -5.34 -5.58 -0.78
CA ALA A 43 -5.28 -7.03 -0.94
C ALA A 43 -4.21 -7.66 -0.03
N ALA A 44 -4.38 -8.95 0.27
CA ALA A 44 -3.50 -9.65 1.20
C ALA A 44 -2.03 -9.59 0.76
N GLU A 45 -1.13 -9.36 1.72
CA GLU A 45 0.31 -9.38 1.47
C GLU A 45 0.78 -10.75 0.97
N VAL A 46 0.18 -11.81 1.51
CA VAL A 46 0.51 -13.21 1.22
C VAL A 46 -0.78 -13.99 1.02
N ILE A 47 -0.79 -14.84 -0.01
CA ILE A 47 -1.86 -15.81 -0.28
C ILE A 47 -1.21 -17.18 -0.35
N GLU A 48 -1.26 -17.93 0.76
CA GLU A 48 -0.54 -19.20 0.91
C GLU A 48 -0.97 -20.24 -0.13
N GLU A 49 -2.25 -20.24 -0.51
CA GLU A 49 -2.82 -21.18 -1.48
C GLU A 49 -2.29 -20.97 -2.90
N ASN A 50 -1.75 -19.79 -3.21
CA ASN A 50 -1.38 -19.42 -4.57
C ASN A 50 -0.05 -18.64 -4.63
N ARG A 51 0.93 -19.08 -3.83
CA ARG A 51 2.28 -18.57 -3.96
C ARG A 51 2.94 -19.03 -5.25
N PRO A 52 3.60 -18.14 -6.01
CA PRO A 52 4.39 -18.54 -7.15
C PRO A 52 5.63 -19.33 -6.71
N ALA A 53 6.28 -20.00 -7.65
CA ALA A 53 7.52 -20.72 -7.38
C ALA A 53 8.62 -19.77 -6.86
N PRO A 54 9.56 -20.22 -6.01
CA PRO A 54 10.59 -19.35 -5.41
C PRO A 54 11.53 -18.65 -6.40
N ASP A 55 11.63 -19.18 -7.61
CA ASP A 55 12.43 -18.67 -8.73
C ASP A 55 11.62 -17.83 -9.73
N TRP A 56 10.33 -17.62 -9.47
CA TRP A 56 9.50 -16.70 -10.24
C TRP A 56 9.88 -15.24 -9.95
N PRO A 57 9.83 -14.35 -10.96
CA PRO A 57 9.68 -14.65 -12.38
C PRO A 57 11.02 -15.11 -12.99
N GLN A 58 10.98 -16.09 -13.92
CA GLN A 58 12.18 -16.64 -14.56
C GLN A 58 12.58 -15.92 -15.84
N VAL A 59 11.60 -15.57 -16.67
CA VAL A 59 11.78 -14.97 -18.00
C VAL A 59 11.47 -13.48 -17.95
N GLY A 60 10.47 -13.09 -17.16
CA GLY A 60 10.00 -11.71 -17.05
C GLY A 60 9.13 -11.28 -18.23
N SER A 61 8.42 -12.22 -18.85
CA SER A 61 7.40 -11.92 -19.87
C SER A 61 6.18 -11.30 -19.21
N VAL A 62 5.62 -10.25 -19.81
CA VAL A 62 4.47 -9.52 -19.26
C VAL A 62 3.39 -9.42 -20.33
N GLU A 63 2.17 -9.80 -19.99
CA GLU A 63 1.02 -9.80 -20.88
C GLU A 63 -0.14 -9.04 -20.23
N LEU A 64 -0.62 -8.02 -20.94
CA LEU A 64 -1.80 -7.24 -20.57
C LEU A 64 -2.95 -7.70 -21.46
N ASN A 65 -4.08 -8.06 -20.84
CA ASN A 65 -5.25 -8.59 -21.54
C ASN A 65 -6.48 -7.75 -21.18
N ASP A 66 -6.98 -6.96 -22.15
CA ASP A 66 -8.11 -6.03 -22.02
C ASP A 66 -8.05 -5.17 -20.73
N LEU A 67 -6.86 -4.67 -20.39
CA LEU A 67 -6.62 -4.00 -19.11
C LEU A 67 -7.37 -2.66 -19.03
N LYS A 68 -8.29 -2.55 -18.06
CA LYS A 68 -9.04 -1.32 -17.77
C LYS A 68 -8.80 -0.89 -16.33
N ILE A 69 -8.35 0.35 -16.15
CA ILE A 69 -8.01 0.90 -14.82
C ILE A 69 -8.84 2.16 -14.55
N ARG A 70 -9.36 2.28 -13.34
CA ARG A 70 -9.91 3.51 -12.74
C ARG A 70 -9.40 3.63 -11.31
N TYR A 71 -9.28 4.85 -10.80
CA TYR A 71 -8.80 5.07 -9.42
C TYR A 71 -9.89 4.86 -8.36
N ARG A 72 -11.16 5.07 -8.72
CA ARG A 72 -12.33 4.86 -7.86
C ARG A 72 -13.47 4.29 -8.68
N GLU A 73 -14.36 3.55 -8.03
CA GLU A 73 -15.49 2.90 -8.71
C GLU A 73 -16.44 3.89 -9.40
N ASP A 74 -16.60 5.08 -8.83
CA ASP A 74 -17.45 6.16 -9.32
C ASP A 74 -16.77 7.08 -10.35
N THR A 75 -15.51 6.81 -10.68
CA THR A 75 -14.72 7.63 -11.62
C THR A 75 -14.60 6.97 -13.00
N PRO A 76 -14.46 7.76 -14.08
CA PRO A 76 -14.23 7.22 -15.41
C PRO A 76 -12.92 6.42 -15.48
N LEU A 77 -12.87 5.47 -16.40
CA LEU A 77 -11.66 4.73 -16.74
C LEU A 77 -10.56 5.69 -17.22
N VAL A 78 -9.33 5.40 -16.80
CA VAL A 78 -8.10 6.08 -17.23
C VAL A 78 -7.40 5.27 -18.31
N LEU A 79 -7.36 3.94 -18.17
CA LEU A 79 -6.88 3.02 -19.19
C LEU A 79 -8.09 2.25 -19.75
N HIS A 80 -8.16 2.13 -21.08
CA HIS A 80 -9.35 1.66 -21.79
C HIS A 80 -9.05 0.39 -22.62
N GLY A 81 -8.83 -0.75 -21.97
CA GLY A 81 -8.72 -2.04 -22.65
C GLY A 81 -7.36 -2.24 -23.32
N ILE A 82 -6.28 -2.00 -22.59
CA ILE A 82 -4.93 -2.18 -23.13
C ILE A 82 -4.62 -3.67 -23.27
N THR A 83 -4.29 -4.09 -24.49
CA THR A 83 -3.83 -5.44 -24.79
C THR A 83 -2.48 -5.39 -25.46
N CYS A 84 -1.46 -5.94 -24.82
CA CYS A 84 -0.12 -6.06 -25.39
C CYS A 84 0.71 -7.10 -24.64
N LYS A 85 1.77 -7.57 -25.29
CA LYS A 85 2.71 -8.54 -24.72
C LYS A 85 4.13 -8.04 -24.88
N PHE A 86 4.87 -8.06 -23.78
CA PHE A 86 6.29 -7.75 -23.70
C PHE A 86 7.04 -9.07 -23.48
N GLN A 87 8.03 -9.37 -24.32
CA GLN A 87 8.83 -10.58 -24.12
C GLN A 87 9.80 -10.36 -22.97
N GLY A 88 10.19 -11.46 -22.34
CA GLY A 88 11.21 -11.40 -21.30
C GLY A 88 12.51 -10.80 -21.82
N ARG A 89 13.15 -9.97 -21.00
CA ARG A 89 14.42 -9.28 -21.28
C ARG A 89 14.35 -8.18 -22.35
N ASP A 90 13.15 -7.86 -22.86
CA ASP A 90 12.98 -6.72 -23.74
C ASP A 90 13.16 -5.39 -23.01
N LYS A 91 13.73 -4.40 -23.70
CA LYS A 91 13.80 -3.01 -23.24
C LYS A 91 12.70 -2.21 -23.93
N ILE A 92 11.66 -1.85 -23.17
CA ILE A 92 10.47 -1.18 -23.69
C ILE A 92 10.45 0.29 -23.25
N GLY A 93 10.25 1.18 -24.22
CA GLY A 93 10.00 2.60 -23.96
C GLY A 93 8.51 2.92 -24.06
N ILE A 94 7.95 3.54 -23.03
CA ILE A 94 6.55 4.00 -23.02
C ILE A 94 6.53 5.53 -23.16
N VAL A 95 5.99 6.03 -24.27
CA VAL A 95 5.94 7.47 -24.57
C VAL A 95 4.50 7.95 -24.71
N GLY A 96 4.28 9.22 -24.38
CA GLY A 96 2.96 9.85 -24.47
C GLY A 96 2.93 11.18 -23.74
N ARG A 97 1.94 12.03 -24.05
CA ARG A 97 1.76 13.33 -23.38
C ARG A 97 1.55 13.18 -21.87
N THR A 98 1.76 14.24 -21.10
CA THR A 98 1.37 14.27 -19.67
C THR A 98 -0.12 13.92 -19.53
N GLY A 99 -0.47 13.11 -18.53
CA GLY A 99 -1.85 12.65 -18.32
C GLY A 99 -2.31 11.47 -19.18
N SER A 100 -1.45 10.90 -20.03
CA SER A 100 -1.79 9.74 -20.88
C SER A 100 -1.93 8.38 -20.16
N GLY A 101 -1.80 8.34 -18.82
CA GLY A 101 -1.93 7.10 -18.05
C GLY A 101 -0.67 6.25 -17.93
N LYS A 102 0.52 6.75 -18.31
CA LYS A 102 1.80 6.02 -18.15
C LYS A 102 2.07 5.61 -16.71
N THR A 103 1.95 6.55 -15.77
CA THR A 103 2.12 6.27 -14.34
C THR A 103 1.04 5.32 -13.82
N THR A 104 -0.19 5.42 -14.35
CA THR A 104 -1.28 4.51 -14.02
C THR A 104 -0.98 3.08 -14.45
N LEU A 105 -0.40 2.89 -15.64
CA LEU A 105 0.02 1.57 -16.12
C LEU A 105 1.10 0.96 -15.22
N ILE A 106 2.10 1.76 -14.82
CA ILE A 106 3.13 1.32 -13.86
C ILE A 106 2.49 0.97 -12.52
N GLY A 107 1.57 1.80 -12.02
CA GLY A 107 0.84 1.53 -10.78
C GLY A 107 0.04 0.23 -10.83
N ALA A 108 -0.56 -0.10 -11.96
CA ALA A 108 -1.28 -1.36 -12.16
C ALA A 108 -0.35 -2.58 -12.13
N LEU A 109 0.86 -2.50 -12.71
CA LEU A 109 1.85 -3.57 -12.66
C LEU A 109 2.27 -3.91 -11.21
N PHE A 110 2.36 -2.91 -10.35
CA PHE A 110 2.66 -3.07 -8.91
C PHE A 110 1.41 -3.32 -8.05
N ARG A 111 0.23 -3.44 -8.69
CA ARG A 111 -1.09 -3.52 -8.04
C ARG A 111 -1.29 -2.44 -6.97
N LEU A 112 -0.80 -1.22 -7.21
CA LEU A 112 -1.12 -0.05 -6.39
C LEU A 112 -2.54 0.46 -6.66
N VAL A 113 -3.06 0.13 -7.85
CA VAL A 113 -4.45 0.29 -8.24
C VAL A 113 -4.86 -1.00 -8.91
N GLU A 114 -5.88 -1.65 -8.37
CA GLU A 114 -6.35 -2.92 -8.94
C GLU A 114 -7.05 -2.69 -10.29
N PRO A 115 -6.90 -3.63 -11.24
CA PRO A 115 -7.68 -3.60 -12.48
C PRO A 115 -9.18 -3.61 -12.21
N ALA A 116 -9.90 -2.71 -12.89
CA ALA A 116 -11.36 -2.75 -12.88
C ALA A 116 -11.87 -3.89 -13.76
N GLU A 117 -11.21 -4.12 -14.90
CA GLU A 117 -11.43 -5.27 -15.78
C GLU A 117 -10.12 -5.65 -16.47
N GLY A 118 -10.11 -6.85 -17.05
CA GLY A 118 -8.92 -7.43 -17.67
C GLY A 118 -7.95 -7.98 -16.63
N LYS A 119 -6.76 -8.35 -17.08
CA LYS A 119 -5.73 -8.93 -16.20
C LYS A 119 -4.32 -8.66 -16.69
N ILE A 120 -3.39 -8.79 -15.76
CA ILE A 120 -1.95 -8.68 -15.98
C ILE A 120 -1.34 -10.04 -15.64
N ILE A 121 -0.59 -10.59 -16.58
CA ILE A 121 0.04 -11.90 -16.44
C ILE A 121 1.55 -11.72 -16.55
N ILE A 122 2.29 -12.27 -15.58
CA ILE A 122 3.76 -12.29 -15.59
C ILE A 122 4.22 -13.75 -15.55
N ASP A 123 4.96 -14.18 -16.58
CA ASP A 123 5.41 -15.57 -16.75
C ASP A 123 4.30 -16.61 -16.56
N SER A 124 3.16 -16.38 -17.22
CA SER A 124 1.95 -17.22 -17.16
C SER A 124 1.19 -17.20 -15.83
N VAL A 125 1.61 -16.41 -14.85
CA VAL A 125 0.92 -16.23 -13.56
C VAL A 125 0.11 -14.94 -13.59
N ASP A 126 -1.20 -15.03 -13.31
CA ASP A 126 -2.05 -13.85 -13.13
C ASP A 126 -1.72 -13.17 -11.79
N ILE A 127 -1.22 -11.94 -11.84
CA ILE A 127 -0.72 -11.26 -10.65
C ILE A 127 -1.83 -10.88 -9.67
N SER A 128 -3.10 -10.84 -10.10
CA SER A 128 -4.24 -10.58 -9.20
C SER A 128 -4.48 -11.72 -8.22
N THR A 129 -3.98 -12.91 -8.54
CA THR A 129 -4.22 -14.13 -7.78
C THR A 129 -3.17 -14.40 -6.69
N ILE A 130 -2.03 -13.70 -6.72
CA ILE A 130 -0.91 -13.88 -5.76
C ILE A 130 -0.90 -12.78 -4.70
N GLY A 131 -0.14 -12.99 -3.62
CA GLY A 131 0.06 -11.97 -2.58
C GLY A 131 0.86 -10.75 -3.06
N LEU A 132 0.56 -9.58 -2.51
CA LEU A 132 1.26 -8.33 -2.88
C LEU A 132 2.75 -8.35 -2.53
N HIS A 133 3.14 -8.99 -1.43
CA HIS A 133 4.55 -9.11 -1.03
C HIS A 133 5.32 -9.99 -2.01
N ASP A 134 4.74 -11.13 -2.41
CA ASP A 134 5.36 -12.06 -3.36
C ASP A 134 5.54 -11.40 -4.74
N LEU A 135 4.59 -10.55 -5.16
CA LEU A 135 4.70 -9.74 -6.38
C LEU A 135 5.76 -8.63 -6.26
N ARG A 136 5.62 -7.74 -5.27
CA ARG A 136 6.39 -6.50 -5.15
C ARG A 136 7.86 -6.75 -4.80
N SER A 137 8.17 -7.83 -4.10
CA SER A 137 9.56 -8.23 -3.81
C SER A 137 10.36 -8.63 -5.06
N ARG A 138 9.68 -8.94 -6.18
CA ARG A 138 10.29 -9.35 -7.45
C ARG A 138 10.33 -8.26 -8.51
N LEU A 139 9.75 -7.09 -8.23
CA LEU A 139 9.69 -5.96 -9.16
C LEU A 139 10.45 -4.76 -8.59
N GLY A 140 11.30 -4.14 -9.42
CA GLY A 140 11.99 -2.90 -9.09
C GLY A 140 11.33 -1.69 -9.74
N ILE A 141 11.18 -0.60 -8.99
CA ILE A 141 10.70 0.69 -9.50
C ILE A 141 11.59 1.82 -9.00
N ILE A 142 11.85 2.79 -9.87
CA ILE A 142 12.45 4.07 -9.50
C ILE A 142 11.33 5.11 -9.52
N PRO A 143 10.98 5.73 -8.38
CA PRO A 143 9.92 6.73 -8.33
C PRO A 143 10.31 7.99 -9.11
N GLN A 144 9.31 8.75 -9.58
CA GLN A 144 9.54 10.02 -10.28
C GLN A 144 10.19 11.05 -9.36
N ASP A 145 9.72 11.11 -8.10
CA ASP A 145 10.27 11.98 -7.07
C ASP A 145 11.10 11.12 -6.08
N PRO A 146 12.43 11.30 -6.02
CA PRO A 146 13.27 10.53 -5.11
C PRO A 146 12.99 10.96 -3.67
N THR A 147 12.54 10.00 -2.84
CA THR A 147 12.31 10.21 -1.41
C THR A 147 13.37 9.46 -0.62
N LEU A 148 14.03 10.15 0.31
CA LEU A 148 15.00 9.56 1.24
C LEU A 148 14.47 9.69 2.67
N PHE A 149 14.65 8.64 3.47
CA PHE A 149 14.32 8.64 4.88
C PHE A 149 15.46 9.24 5.71
N GLN A 150 15.10 9.89 6.81
CA GLN A 150 16.10 10.40 7.76
C GLN A 150 16.89 9.22 8.34
N GLY A 151 18.21 9.21 8.11
CA GLY A 151 19.09 8.12 8.52
C GLY A 151 20.41 8.15 7.78
N THR A 152 21.11 7.01 7.77
CA THR A 152 22.36 6.85 7.03
C THR A 152 22.08 6.52 5.56
N VAL A 153 23.09 6.71 4.71
CA VAL A 153 23.04 6.22 3.32
C VAL A 153 22.84 4.70 3.30
N ARG A 154 23.55 3.98 4.17
CA ARG A 154 23.44 2.52 4.33
C ARG A 154 22.01 2.08 4.61
N TYR A 155 21.29 2.79 5.48
CA TYR A 155 19.90 2.50 5.83
C TYR A 155 18.95 2.73 4.64
N ASN A 156 19.15 3.80 3.86
CA ASN A 156 18.34 4.06 2.68
C ASN A 156 18.60 3.06 1.54
N LEU A 157 19.80 2.48 1.46
CA LEU A 157 20.16 1.49 0.44
C LEU A 157 19.69 0.07 0.77
N ASP A 158 19.84 -0.37 2.02
CA ASP A 158 19.37 -1.68 2.46
C ASP A 158 18.84 -1.57 3.90
N PRO A 159 17.54 -1.24 4.05
CA PRO A 159 16.92 -1.01 5.36
C PRO A 159 16.74 -2.29 6.18
N LEU A 160 16.83 -3.46 5.54
CA LEU A 160 16.69 -4.76 6.17
C LEU A 160 18.04 -5.37 6.61
N GLY A 161 19.16 -4.74 6.25
CA GLY A 161 20.50 -5.22 6.58
C GLY A 161 20.83 -6.58 5.96
N GLN A 162 20.27 -6.86 4.77
CA GLN A 162 20.39 -8.16 4.11
C GLN A 162 21.75 -8.39 3.45
N PHE A 163 22.48 -7.31 3.12
CA PHE A 163 23.72 -7.39 2.37
C PHE A 163 24.92 -6.94 3.19
N SER A 164 26.11 -7.44 2.85
CA SER A 164 27.36 -6.92 3.43
C SER A 164 27.77 -5.60 2.78
N ASP A 165 28.59 -4.80 3.47
CA ASP A 165 29.09 -3.53 2.93
C ASP A 165 29.89 -3.72 1.64
N GLN A 166 30.60 -4.85 1.51
CA GLN A 166 31.33 -5.19 0.28
C GLN A 166 30.38 -5.40 -0.90
N GLN A 167 29.27 -6.13 -0.71
CA GLN A 167 28.28 -6.37 -1.77
C GLN A 167 27.61 -5.07 -2.24
N ILE A 168 27.39 -4.13 -1.33
CA ILE A 168 26.79 -2.83 -1.67
C ILE A 168 27.76 -1.95 -2.46
N TRP A 169 29.06 -2.06 -2.19
CA TRP A 169 30.09 -1.29 -2.88
C TRP A 169 30.35 -1.76 -4.33
N GLU A 170 29.99 -2.99 -4.66
CA GLU A 170 30.15 -3.58 -5.99
C GLU A 170 29.03 -3.19 -6.98
N VAL A 171 27.95 -2.57 -6.50
CA VAL A 171 26.77 -2.14 -7.29
C VAL A 171 26.87 -0.66 -7.64
#